data_AF-A0A7X5L2R0-F1
#
_entry.id   AF-A0A7X5L2R0-F1
#
_cell.length_a   1.000
_cell.length_b   1.000
_cell.length_c   1.000
_cell.angle_alpha   90.00
_cell.angle_beta   90.00
_cell.angle_gamma   90.00
#
_symmetry.space_group_name_H-M   'P 1'
#
loop_
_entity.id
_entity.type
_entity.pdbx_description
1 polymer ?
#
loop_
_entity_poly.entity_id
_entity_poly.type
_entity_poly.pdbx_seq_one_letter_code
_entity_poly.pdbx_strand_id
1 'polypeptide(L)'
;MENHIALVFHRFIEEGLIIRLNGIKIAGRDPFLSSHPATQKKRESSFYINQEKITLKPYVLPHLSKLKQEDLDKLGGKERIRSEQGFYVYRNKRLIIWGTWFRLERKDELNKLARVRVDIPNSLDYMWAIDIKKSTASLPDIIKKNMFNAVYETVLNSEKVYTYRGRKEKNYKNIEVIWEKIKMRDGYRYAINRKIPQLRLLLETMESEQLKLLDSVIKGIEEAFPVNALYVDMAKGAIEECNEEIEDVWDELQIQMDYVKSKGLHIVEYYKAFMNTEPYCNYEEIKKRIQEEIENNGRY
;
A
#
# COMPACT_ATOMS: atom_id res chain seq x y z
N MET A 1 10.14 6.43 -30.88
CA MET A 1 11.55 6.82 -30.70
C MET A 1 11.68 8.25 -30.19
N GLU A 2 11.04 9.23 -30.84
CA GLU A 2 11.01 10.64 -30.40
C GLU A 2 10.55 10.83 -28.95
N ASN A 3 9.38 10.29 -28.57
CA ASN A 3 8.86 10.37 -27.19
C ASN A 3 9.80 9.77 -26.13
N HIS A 4 10.60 8.77 -26.52
CA HIS A 4 11.57 8.16 -25.62
C HIS A 4 12.76 9.10 -25.41
N ILE A 5 13.28 9.73 -26.46
CA ILE A 5 14.37 10.71 -26.37
C ILE A 5 13.91 11.94 -25.58
N ALA A 6 12.70 12.44 -25.89
CA ALA A 6 12.08 13.58 -25.21
C ALA A 6 11.99 13.37 -23.70
N LEU A 7 11.61 12.16 -23.26
CA LEU A 7 11.52 11.79 -21.85
C LEU A 7 12.89 11.48 -21.23
N VAL A 8 13.76 10.73 -21.90
CA VAL A 8 15.03 10.27 -21.30
C VAL A 8 16.02 11.41 -21.09
N PHE A 9 16.05 12.35 -22.04
CA PHE A 9 16.99 13.46 -22.06
C PHE A 9 16.34 14.80 -21.70
N HIS A 10 15.12 14.78 -21.14
CA HIS A 10 14.34 16.00 -20.89
C HIS A 10 15.13 17.07 -20.11
N ARG A 11 15.85 16.67 -19.07
CA ARG A 11 16.67 17.59 -18.24
C ARG A 11 17.84 18.20 -18.99
N PHE A 12 18.46 17.46 -19.90
CA PHE A 12 19.53 18.01 -20.72
C PHE A 12 18.96 19.02 -21.72
N ILE A 13 17.79 18.73 -22.28
CA ILE A 13 17.11 19.63 -23.21
C ILE A 13 16.69 20.93 -22.51
N GLU A 14 16.18 20.83 -21.28
CA GLU A 14 15.86 21.99 -20.43
C GLU A 14 17.10 22.83 -20.08
N GLU A 15 18.28 22.20 -19.96
CA GLU A 15 19.56 22.87 -19.74
C GLU A 15 20.20 23.43 -21.04
N GLY A 16 19.53 23.28 -22.19
CA GLY A 16 19.93 23.87 -23.46
C GLY A 16 20.47 22.90 -24.51
N LEU A 17 20.50 21.59 -24.24
CA LEU A 17 20.87 20.59 -25.25
C LEU A 17 19.84 20.56 -26.39
N ILE A 18 20.27 20.79 -27.62
CA ILE A 18 19.41 20.70 -28.80
C ILE A 18 19.58 19.33 -29.44
N ILE A 19 18.54 18.50 -29.38
CA ILE A 19 18.48 17.22 -30.08
C ILE A 19 17.56 17.37 -31.29
N ARG A 20 18.02 16.93 -32.46
CA ARG A 20 17.23 16.86 -33.68
C ARG A 20 17.11 15.42 -34.16
N LEU A 21 15.90 15.00 -34.50
CA LEU A 21 15.63 13.71 -35.14
C LEU A 21 15.02 14.00 -36.51
N ASN A 22 15.68 13.54 -37.57
CA ASN A 22 15.28 13.83 -38.97
C ASN A 22 15.06 15.33 -39.25
N GLY A 23 15.91 16.19 -38.67
CA GLY A 23 15.82 17.65 -38.81
C GLY A 23 14.81 18.34 -37.87
N ILE A 24 13.93 17.60 -37.20
CA ILE A 24 12.92 18.14 -36.28
C ILE A 24 13.54 18.27 -34.88
N LYS A 25 13.41 19.45 -34.27
CA LYS A 25 13.85 19.70 -32.88
C LYS A 25 12.93 18.99 -31.90
N ILE A 26 13.51 18.16 -31.03
CA ILE A 26 12.77 17.47 -29.98
C ILE A 26 12.62 18.39 -28.77
N ALA A 27 11.39 18.53 -28.26
CA ALA A 27 11.12 19.20 -26.99
C ALA A 27 11.29 18.24 -25.81
N GLY A 28 11.85 18.72 -24.70
CA GLY A 28 11.99 17.95 -23.47
C GLY A 28 10.62 17.67 -22.84
N ARG A 29 10.42 16.44 -22.36
CA ARG A 29 9.18 15.99 -21.73
C ARG A 29 9.39 15.80 -20.22
N ASP A 30 9.07 16.83 -19.44
CA ASP A 30 9.16 16.75 -17.98
C ASP A 30 8.05 15.86 -17.38
N PRO A 31 8.38 14.69 -16.81
CA PRO A 31 7.37 13.83 -16.21
C PRO A 31 6.79 14.42 -14.92
N PHE A 32 7.42 15.41 -14.29
CA PHE A 32 6.94 15.95 -13.02
C PHE A 32 6.03 17.16 -13.18
N LEU A 33 5.86 17.65 -14.41
CA LEU A 33 5.14 18.88 -14.72
C LEU A 33 5.58 20.02 -13.76
N SER A 34 6.88 20.14 -13.55
CA SER A 34 7.48 20.89 -12.45
C SER A 34 7.31 22.40 -12.60
N SER A 35 7.02 22.90 -13.80
CA SER A 35 6.69 24.30 -14.07
C SER A 35 5.21 24.64 -13.83
N HIS A 36 4.33 23.66 -13.68
CA HIS A 36 2.91 23.91 -13.52
C HIS A 36 2.57 24.36 -12.09
N PRO A 37 1.77 25.43 -11.91
CA PRO A 37 1.54 26.05 -10.59
C PRO A 37 0.80 25.14 -9.61
N ALA A 38 -0.04 24.23 -10.11
CA ALA A 38 -0.75 23.26 -9.27
C ALA A 38 0.05 21.99 -8.96
N THR A 39 1.29 21.86 -9.45
CA THR A 39 2.18 20.75 -9.12
C THR A 39 2.80 20.99 -7.75
N GLN A 40 2.63 20.04 -6.84
CA GLN A 40 3.19 20.16 -5.49
C GLN A 40 4.59 19.57 -5.45
N LYS A 41 5.59 20.44 -5.31
CA LYS A 41 6.99 20.05 -5.05
C LYS A 41 7.13 19.79 -3.56
N LYS A 42 7.50 18.57 -3.19
CA LYS A 42 7.68 18.23 -1.77
C LYS A 42 9.13 18.41 -1.33
N ARG A 43 9.35 18.26 -0.02
CA ARG A 43 10.69 18.36 0.59
C ARG A 43 11.61 17.34 -0.05
N GLU A 44 12.79 17.82 -0.44
CA GLU A 44 13.87 16.96 -0.91
C GLU A 44 14.53 16.29 0.31
N SER A 45 14.77 14.99 0.19
CA SER A 45 15.49 14.20 1.19
C SER A 45 16.68 13.51 0.53
N SER A 46 17.68 13.17 1.32
CA SER A 46 18.84 12.43 0.83
C SER A 46 19.29 11.42 1.86
N PHE A 47 19.77 10.29 1.38
CA PHE A 47 20.40 9.27 2.22
C PHE A 47 21.70 8.80 1.57
N TYR A 48 22.55 8.18 2.38
CA TYR A 48 23.83 7.65 1.93
C TYR A 48 23.79 6.13 1.84
N ILE A 49 24.37 5.59 0.77
CA ILE A 49 24.62 4.16 0.60
C ILE A 49 26.05 4.01 0.14
N ASN A 50 26.84 3.17 0.81
CA ASN A 50 28.26 2.99 0.49
C ASN A 50 29.01 4.33 0.37
N GLN A 51 28.73 5.27 1.27
CA GLN A 51 29.26 6.65 1.30
C GLN A 51 28.82 7.56 0.14
N GLU A 52 27.93 7.10 -0.73
CA GLU A 52 27.43 7.82 -1.89
C GLU A 52 26.04 8.40 -1.63
N LYS A 53 25.83 9.66 -2.03
CA LYS A 53 24.60 10.40 -1.75
C LYS A 53 23.54 10.13 -2.81
N ILE A 54 22.39 9.62 -2.39
CA ILE A 54 21.19 9.51 -3.22
C ILE A 54 20.22 10.62 -2.80
N THR A 55 19.66 11.33 -3.78
CA THR A 55 18.71 12.42 -3.52
C THR A 55 17.32 12.05 -4.03
N LEU A 56 16.29 12.29 -3.23
CA LEU A 56 14.90 12.03 -3.55
C LEU A 56 14.07 13.29 -3.48
N LYS A 57 13.23 13.47 -4.50
CA LYS A 57 12.31 14.59 -4.57
C LYS A 57 10.93 14.12 -5.03
N PRO A 58 9.96 14.05 -4.10
CA PRO A 58 8.58 13.74 -4.46
C PRO A 58 7.87 14.93 -5.10
N TYR A 59 7.03 14.62 -6.07
CA TYR A 59 6.13 15.54 -6.76
C TYR A 59 4.73 14.94 -6.76
N VAL A 60 3.72 15.78 -6.54
CA VAL A 60 2.31 15.40 -6.72
C VAL A 60 1.78 16.20 -7.89
N LEU A 61 1.39 15.49 -8.96
CA LEU A 61 0.82 16.12 -10.14
C LEU A 61 -0.55 16.75 -9.84
N PRO A 62 -0.96 17.78 -10.61
CA PRO A 62 -2.31 18.31 -10.54
C PRO A 62 -3.34 17.23 -10.86
N HIS A 63 -4.51 17.33 -10.23
CA HIS A 63 -5.65 16.49 -10.60
C HIS A 63 -6.06 16.76 -12.07
N LEU A 64 -6.59 15.75 -12.76
CA LEU A 64 -7.01 15.82 -14.17
C LEU A 64 -7.93 17.01 -14.47
N SER A 65 -8.79 17.40 -13.53
CA SER A 65 -9.69 18.56 -13.67
C SER A 65 -8.99 19.91 -13.73
N LYS A 66 -7.69 19.97 -13.38
CA LYS A 66 -6.86 21.19 -13.40
C LYS A 66 -5.86 21.21 -14.57
N LEU A 67 -5.83 20.16 -15.39
CA LEU A 67 -4.91 20.05 -16.53
C LEU A 67 -5.62 20.48 -17.82
N LYS A 68 -4.95 21.33 -18.61
CA LYS A 68 -5.40 21.65 -19.97
C LYS A 68 -4.89 20.61 -20.96
N GLN A 69 -5.41 20.62 -22.19
CA GLN A 69 -4.96 19.73 -23.25
C GLN A 69 -3.44 19.83 -23.48
N GLU A 70 -2.89 21.05 -23.49
CA GLU A 70 -1.44 21.28 -23.62
C GLU A 70 -0.62 20.62 -22.49
N ASP A 71 -1.15 20.57 -21.28
CA ASP A 71 -0.47 19.90 -20.15
C ASP A 71 -0.55 18.38 -20.26
N LEU A 72 -1.67 17.86 -20.79
CA LEU A 72 -1.81 16.44 -21.11
C LEU A 72 -0.85 16.02 -22.21
N ASP A 73 -0.67 16.87 -23.24
CA ASP A 73 0.24 16.61 -24.35
C ASP A 73 1.70 16.59 -23.88
N LYS A 74 2.07 17.51 -22.97
CA LYS A 74 3.37 17.47 -22.25
C LYS A 74 3.53 16.18 -21.43
N LEU A 75 2.45 15.66 -20.86
CA LEU A 75 2.47 14.37 -20.16
C LEU A 75 2.25 13.18 -21.11
N GLY A 76 2.31 13.37 -22.44
CA GLY A 76 2.19 12.31 -23.44
C GLY A 76 0.81 11.64 -23.52
N GLY A 77 -0.21 12.30 -23.00
CA GLY A 77 -1.60 11.86 -23.00
C GLY A 77 -2.13 11.42 -21.63
N LYS A 78 -3.46 11.34 -21.53
CA LYS A 78 -4.19 11.04 -20.29
C LYS A 78 -3.87 9.64 -19.72
N GLU A 79 -3.67 8.64 -20.57
CA GLU A 79 -3.36 7.27 -20.14
C GLU A 79 -2.01 7.19 -19.43
N ARG A 80 -1.01 7.94 -19.91
CA ARG A 80 0.36 7.97 -19.36
C ARG A 80 0.45 8.59 -17.98
N ILE A 81 -0.55 9.39 -17.58
CA ILE A 81 -0.61 9.93 -16.22
C ILE A 81 -0.72 8.80 -15.20
N ARG A 82 -1.55 7.79 -15.51
CA ARG A 82 -1.77 6.61 -14.67
C ARG A 82 -0.71 5.53 -14.88
N SER A 83 -0.29 5.28 -16.12
CA SER A 83 0.67 4.20 -16.38
C SER A 83 2.13 4.57 -16.09
N GLU A 84 2.49 5.86 -16.06
CA GLU A 84 3.84 6.34 -15.75
C GLU A 84 3.92 6.95 -14.34
N GLN A 85 3.22 6.35 -13.37
CA GLN A 85 3.29 6.74 -11.95
C GLN A 85 4.50 6.11 -11.25
N GLY A 86 4.92 6.69 -10.11
CA GLY A 86 5.99 6.10 -9.28
C GLY A 86 7.37 6.73 -9.44
N PHE A 87 8.41 5.90 -9.35
CA PHE A 87 9.80 6.34 -9.29
C PHE A 87 10.39 6.61 -10.67
N TYR A 88 11.21 7.64 -10.73
CA TYR A 88 11.97 8.11 -11.87
C TYR A 88 13.43 8.25 -11.46
N VAL A 89 14.25 7.31 -11.87
CA VAL A 89 15.65 7.19 -11.47
C VAL A 89 16.54 7.83 -12.53
N TYR A 90 17.42 8.72 -12.09
CA TYR A 90 18.35 9.47 -12.93
C TYR A 90 19.78 9.15 -12.55
N ARG A 91 20.57 8.77 -13.56
CA ARG A 91 22.02 8.70 -13.47
C ARG A 91 22.61 9.88 -14.21
N ASN A 92 23.30 10.77 -13.49
CA ASN A 92 23.85 12.01 -14.06
C ASN A 92 22.84 12.77 -14.96
N LYS A 93 21.63 13.01 -14.45
CA LYS A 93 20.52 13.67 -15.18
C LYS A 93 19.91 12.89 -16.36
N ARG A 94 20.46 11.75 -16.77
CA ARG A 94 19.82 10.82 -17.71
C ARG A 94 18.82 9.95 -16.98
N LEU A 95 17.57 9.93 -17.44
CA LEU A 95 16.57 9.01 -16.92
C LEU A 95 16.90 7.58 -17.36
N ILE A 96 16.99 6.66 -16.41
CA ILE A 96 17.33 5.26 -16.67
C ILE A 96 16.14 4.33 -16.40
N ILE A 97 15.30 4.66 -15.41
CA ILE A 97 14.12 3.89 -15.02
C ILE A 97 13.00 4.88 -14.73
N TRP A 98 11.78 4.59 -15.18
CA TRP A 98 10.60 5.42 -14.92
C TRP A 98 9.33 4.58 -14.81
N GLY A 99 8.28 5.18 -14.23
CA GLY A 99 6.93 4.60 -14.26
C GLY A 99 6.78 3.31 -13.47
N THR A 100 7.57 3.12 -12.40
CA THR A 100 7.50 1.93 -11.56
C THR A 100 7.54 2.28 -10.09
N TRP A 101 6.71 1.60 -9.31
CA TRP A 101 6.78 1.62 -7.84
C TRP A 101 7.75 0.58 -7.28
N PHE A 102 8.47 -0.17 -8.13
CA PHE A 102 9.31 -1.30 -7.72
C PHE A 102 8.56 -2.31 -6.83
N ARG A 103 7.26 -2.53 -7.13
CA ARG A 103 6.33 -3.38 -6.37
C ARG A 103 6.09 -2.91 -4.92
N LEU A 104 6.35 -1.63 -4.63
CA LEU A 104 6.09 -0.99 -3.33
C LEU A 104 4.69 -0.34 -3.26
N GLU A 105 3.80 -0.63 -4.22
CA GLU A 105 2.51 0.06 -4.33
C GLU A 105 1.51 -0.40 -3.26
N ARG A 106 0.88 0.57 -2.58
CA ARG A 106 -0.39 0.37 -1.89
C ARG A 106 -1.52 0.99 -2.71
N LYS A 107 -2.71 0.40 -2.63
CA LYS A 107 -3.95 0.77 -3.34
C LYS A 107 -4.53 2.14 -2.94
N ASP A 108 -3.72 3.17 -2.68
CA ASP A 108 -4.18 4.52 -2.37
C ASP A 108 -4.29 5.41 -3.61
N GLU A 109 -5.39 6.15 -3.73
CA GLU A 109 -5.66 7.05 -4.85
C GLU A 109 -4.62 8.15 -5.03
N LEU A 110 -3.94 8.53 -3.94
CA LEU A 110 -2.86 9.54 -3.95
C LEU A 110 -1.58 9.04 -4.64
N ASN A 111 -1.36 7.72 -4.68
CA ASN A 111 -0.27 7.14 -5.46
C ASN A 111 -0.47 7.35 -6.98
N LYS A 112 -1.71 7.59 -7.43
CA LYS A 112 -2.01 7.76 -8.87
C LYS A 112 -1.43 9.04 -9.48
N LEU A 113 -1.11 10.04 -8.65
CA LEU A 113 -0.54 11.33 -9.08
C LEU A 113 0.88 11.56 -8.56
N ALA A 114 1.38 10.67 -7.70
CA ALA A 114 2.69 10.79 -7.11
C ALA A 114 3.79 10.34 -8.08
N ARG A 115 4.81 11.18 -8.22
CA ARG A 115 6.02 10.90 -9.00
C ARG A 115 7.23 11.27 -8.17
N VAL A 116 8.21 10.37 -8.09
CA VAL A 116 9.38 10.57 -7.22
C VAL A 116 10.63 10.58 -8.07
N ARG A 117 11.33 11.71 -8.08
CA ARG A 117 12.65 11.83 -8.68
C ARG A 117 13.69 11.22 -7.76
N VAL A 118 14.55 10.39 -8.30
CA VAL A 118 15.68 9.77 -7.60
C VAL A 118 16.94 10.07 -8.39
N ASP A 119 17.84 10.85 -7.82
CA ASP A 119 19.13 11.18 -8.41
C ASP A 119 20.22 10.30 -7.78
N ILE A 120 20.89 9.50 -8.62
CA ILE A 120 21.98 8.61 -8.21
C ILE A 120 23.32 9.03 -8.82
N PRO A 121 24.44 8.87 -8.09
CA PRO A 121 25.78 9.07 -8.61
C PRO A 121 26.22 7.89 -9.50
N ASN A 122 27.20 8.13 -10.37
CA ASN A 122 27.75 7.12 -11.28
C ASN A 122 28.33 5.90 -10.56
N SER A 123 28.92 6.10 -9.39
CA SER A 123 29.54 5.05 -8.58
C SER A 123 28.53 4.02 -8.07
N LEU A 124 27.24 4.37 -7.97
CA LEU A 124 26.18 3.45 -7.56
C LEU A 124 25.50 2.74 -8.74
N ASP A 125 25.93 2.95 -9.99
CA ASP A 125 25.28 2.37 -11.17
C ASP A 125 25.21 0.83 -11.13
N TYR A 126 26.25 0.18 -10.62
CA TYR A 126 26.30 -1.28 -10.48
C TYR A 126 25.25 -1.83 -9.50
N MET A 127 24.87 -1.06 -8.48
CA MET A 127 23.85 -1.47 -7.49
C MET A 127 22.45 -1.46 -8.09
N TRP A 128 22.27 -0.75 -9.18
CA TRP A 128 21.01 -0.66 -9.91
C TRP A 128 21.03 -1.52 -11.18
N ALA A 129 22.02 -2.43 -11.29
CA ALA A 129 22.32 -3.32 -12.41
C ALA A 129 21.14 -3.43 -13.38
N ILE A 130 21.16 -2.53 -14.35
CA ILE A 130 20.28 -2.56 -15.49
C ILE A 130 20.79 -3.74 -16.31
N ASP A 131 20.20 -4.92 -16.11
CA ASP A 131 20.34 -5.94 -17.13
C ASP A 131 19.66 -5.39 -18.38
N ILE A 132 20.51 -4.99 -19.34
CA ILE A 132 20.13 -4.46 -20.66
C ILE A 132 19.34 -5.55 -21.44
N LYS A 133 19.23 -6.77 -20.91
CA LYS A 133 18.30 -7.80 -21.36
C LYS A 133 17.22 -8.06 -20.28
N LYS A 134 15.99 -7.59 -20.57
CA LYS A 134 14.70 -7.94 -19.92
C LYS A 134 14.29 -7.09 -18.69
N SER A 135 13.31 -6.23 -18.92
CA SER A 135 12.05 -5.96 -18.18
C SER A 135 11.94 -5.97 -16.64
N THR A 136 12.98 -6.19 -15.85
CA THR A 136 12.87 -6.23 -14.38
C THR A 136 14.15 -5.70 -13.73
N ALA A 137 14.17 -4.40 -13.45
CA ALA A 137 15.19 -3.81 -12.57
C ALA A 137 14.90 -4.22 -11.11
N SER A 138 15.81 -4.92 -10.45
CA SER A 138 15.70 -5.24 -9.02
C SER A 138 16.55 -4.28 -8.18
N LEU A 139 15.91 -3.41 -7.39
CA LEU A 139 16.62 -2.60 -6.40
C LEU A 139 17.09 -3.48 -5.23
N PRO A 140 18.28 -3.24 -4.67
CA PRO A 140 18.68 -3.75 -3.37
C PRO A 140 17.69 -3.29 -2.28
N ASP A 141 17.36 -4.16 -1.33
CA ASP A 141 16.28 -3.91 -0.37
C ASP A 141 16.55 -2.74 0.58
N ILE A 142 17.84 -2.45 0.84
CA ILE A 142 18.25 -1.27 1.63
C ILE A 142 17.83 0.05 0.93
N ILE A 143 17.88 0.07 -0.41
CA ILE A 143 17.45 1.22 -1.20
C ILE A 143 15.93 1.34 -1.13
N LYS A 144 15.22 0.23 -1.36
CA LYS A 144 13.74 0.22 -1.33
C LYS A 144 13.21 0.73 0.00
N LYS A 145 13.75 0.26 1.12
CA LYS A 145 13.31 0.66 2.47
C LYS A 145 13.52 2.16 2.73
N ASN A 146 14.69 2.68 2.36
CA ASN A 146 15.00 4.11 2.55
C ASN A 146 14.18 5.01 1.62
N MET A 147 14.00 4.59 0.36
CA MET A 147 13.13 5.29 -0.59
C MET A 147 11.67 5.29 -0.14
N PHE A 148 11.19 4.14 0.35
CA PHE A 148 9.83 4.00 0.86
C PHE A 148 9.58 4.93 2.05
N ASN A 149 10.45 4.90 3.07
CA ASN A 149 10.28 5.75 4.25
C ASN A 149 10.28 7.24 3.88
N ALA A 150 11.23 7.66 3.04
CA ALA A 150 11.33 9.05 2.59
C ALA A 150 10.08 9.53 1.82
N VAL A 151 9.51 8.68 0.97
CA VAL A 151 8.29 8.98 0.22
C VAL A 151 7.07 8.95 1.15
N TYR A 152 6.95 7.94 2.00
CA TYR A 152 5.83 7.76 2.93
C TYR A 152 5.69 8.94 3.88
N GLU A 153 6.77 9.36 4.53
CA GLU A 153 6.75 10.54 5.41
C GLU A 153 6.37 11.83 4.68
N THR A 154 6.76 11.94 3.42
CA THR A 154 6.56 13.15 2.63
C THR A 154 5.16 13.22 1.99
N VAL A 155 4.61 12.08 1.60
CA VAL A 155 3.28 11.95 0.97
C VAL A 155 2.18 11.92 2.03
N LEU A 156 2.32 11.12 3.10
CA LEU A 156 1.32 11.03 4.19
C LEU A 156 1.09 12.34 4.92
N ASN A 157 2.15 13.10 5.23
CA ASN A 157 2.00 14.39 5.89
C ASN A 157 1.19 15.39 5.04
N SER A 158 1.07 15.15 3.73
CA SER A 158 0.25 15.94 2.83
C SER A 158 -1.11 15.35 2.48
N GLU A 159 -1.41 14.11 2.89
CA GLU A 159 -2.75 13.54 2.76
C GLU A 159 -3.77 14.36 3.54
N LYS A 160 -3.40 14.91 4.71
CA LYS A 160 -4.22 15.85 5.49
C LYS A 160 -4.76 17.04 4.68
N VAL A 161 -4.09 17.43 3.59
CA VAL A 161 -4.49 18.56 2.74
C VAL A 161 -5.47 18.14 1.63
N TYR A 162 -5.46 16.87 1.19
CA TYR A 162 -6.36 16.36 0.16
C TYR A 162 -7.56 15.57 0.71
N THR A 163 -7.41 14.87 1.83
CA THR A 163 -8.50 14.09 2.45
C THR A 163 -9.65 14.97 2.95
N TYR A 164 -9.41 16.27 3.17
CA TYR A 164 -10.43 17.21 3.64
C TYR A 164 -11.59 17.48 2.67
N ARG A 165 -11.50 17.09 1.38
CA ARG A 165 -12.52 17.49 0.37
C ARG A 165 -13.32 16.39 -0.31
N GLY A 166 -13.20 15.11 0.06
CA GLY A 166 -14.00 14.10 -0.66
C GLY A 166 -14.11 12.69 -0.11
N ARG A 167 -13.44 12.34 0.98
CA ARG A 167 -13.69 11.06 1.66
C ARG A 167 -13.82 11.35 3.15
N LYS A 168 -15.03 11.17 3.67
CA LYS A 168 -15.14 10.62 5.03
C LYS A 168 -14.29 9.37 4.98
N GLU A 169 -13.11 9.40 5.61
CA GLU A 169 -12.50 8.17 6.09
C GLU A 169 -13.66 7.40 6.72
N LYS A 170 -13.98 6.23 6.16
CA LYS A 170 -14.80 5.27 6.90
C LYS A 170 -13.93 4.94 8.10
N ASN A 171 -14.07 5.76 9.13
CA ASN A 171 -13.79 5.40 10.49
C ASN A 171 -14.59 4.12 10.70
N TYR A 172 -13.96 2.97 10.51
CA TYR A 172 -14.46 1.68 10.96
C TYR A 172 -14.38 1.69 12.50
N LYS A 173 -15.09 2.62 13.13
CA LYS A 173 -15.15 2.77 14.59
C LYS A 173 -15.75 1.54 15.28
N ASN A 174 -16.36 0.63 14.49
CA ASN A 174 -17.07 -0.55 14.98
C ASN A 174 -16.63 -1.86 14.29
N ILE A 175 -15.47 -1.95 13.62
CA ILE A 175 -14.98 -3.26 13.14
C ILE A 175 -13.84 -3.75 14.02
N GLU A 176 -14.01 -4.94 14.57
CA GLU A 176 -12.97 -5.66 15.30
C GLU A 176 -12.16 -6.51 14.31
N VAL A 177 -10.92 -6.09 14.07
CA VAL A 177 -9.96 -6.83 13.24
C VAL A 177 -9.27 -7.91 14.06
N ILE A 178 -8.91 -9.03 13.42
CA ILE A 178 -8.22 -10.14 14.11
C ILE A 178 -6.79 -9.74 14.50
N TRP A 179 -6.08 -9.01 13.63
CA TRP A 179 -4.71 -8.56 13.90
C TRP A 179 -4.66 -7.08 14.23
N GLU A 180 -4.22 -6.76 15.43
CA GLU A 180 -3.97 -5.40 15.90
C GLU A 180 -2.52 -4.97 15.66
N LYS A 181 -2.35 -3.73 15.20
CA LYS A 181 -1.05 -3.11 15.00
C LYS A 181 -0.67 -2.27 16.22
N ILE A 182 0.31 -2.74 16.98
CA ILE A 182 0.81 -2.08 18.20
C ILE A 182 2.10 -1.33 17.86
N LYS A 183 2.18 -0.04 18.21
CA LYS A 183 3.39 0.77 18.04
C LYS A 183 4.34 0.57 19.22
N MET A 184 5.57 0.17 18.93
CA MET A 184 6.68 0.04 19.89
C MET A 184 7.66 1.21 19.72
N ARG A 185 8.65 1.32 20.62
CA ARG A 185 9.68 2.39 20.56
C ARG A 185 10.45 2.39 19.23
N ASP A 186 10.80 1.20 18.72
CA ASP A 186 11.60 1.01 17.49
C ASP A 186 10.85 0.30 16.36
N GLY A 187 9.50 0.37 16.32
CA GLY A 187 8.75 -0.22 15.21
C GLY A 187 7.29 -0.54 15.52
N TYR A 188 6.77 -1.55 14.84
CA TYR A 188 5.40 -2.04 15.03
C TYR A 188 5.42 -3.54 15.29
N ARG A 189 4.58 -4.00 16.21
CA ARG A 189 4.29 -5.40 16.47
C ARG A 189 2.85 -5.67 16.03
N TYR A 190 2.61 -6.87 15.51
CA TYR A 190 1.27 -7.37 15.25
C TYR A 190 0.89 -8.34 16.36
N ALA A 191 -0.31 -8.19 16.90
CA ALA A 191 -0.83 -9.03 17.97
C ALA A 191 -2.26 -9.44 17.62
N ILE A 192 -2.68 -10.62 18.05
CA ILE A 192 -4.05 -11.07 17.85
C ILE A 192 -4.96 -10.32 18.84
N ASN A 193 -6.05 -9.77 18.35
CA ASN A 193 -7.03 -9.10 19.19
C ASN A 193 -7.71 -10.13 20.11
N ARG A 194 -7.49 -10.05 21.42
CA ARG A 194 -8.08 -10.97 22.41
C ARG A 194 -9.56 -10.69 22.70
N LYS A 195 -10.11 -9.59 22.19
CA LYS A 195 -11.50 -9.17 22.43
C LYS A 195 -12.49 -9.75 21.43
N ILE A 196 -11.98 -10.38 20.36
CA ILE A 196 -12.83 -10.96 19.33
C ILE A 196 -13.77 -12.01 19.92
N PRO A 197 -15.04 -12.07 19.48
CA PRO A 197 -16.06 -12.96 20.03
C PRO A 197 -15.65 -14.44 20.00
N GLN A 198 -14.90 -14.89 18.97
CA GLN A 198 -14.38 -16.26 18.86
C GLN A 198 -13.51 -16.64 20.07
N LEU A 199 -12.55 -15.76 20.42
CA LEU A 199 -11.65 -15.99 21.55
C LEU A 199 -12.36 -15.77 22.86
N ARG A 200 -13.24 -14.76 22.95
CA ARG A 200 -14.02 -14.51 24.16
C ARG A 200 -14.85 -15.73 24.57
N LEU A 201 -15.49 -16.39 23.61
CA LEU A 201 -16.26 -17.61 23.83
C LEU A 201 -15.42 -18.76 24.42
N LEU A 202 -14.18 -18.91 23.93
CA LEU A 202 -13.22 -19.89 24.47
C LEU A 202 -12.74 -19.49 25.87
N LEU A 203 -12.39 -18.21 26.07
CA LEU A 203 -11.89 -17.71 27.35
C LEU A 203 -12.93 -17.83 28.47
N GLU A 204 -14.22 -17.63 28.17
CA GLU A 204 -15.32 -17.74 29.13
C GLU A 204 -15.59 -19.19 29.57
N THR A 205 -15.09 -20.18 28.82
CA THR A 205 -15.41 -21.61 29.05
C THR A 205 -14.22 -22.47 29.46
N MET A 206 -13.01 -21.92 29.45
CA MET A 206 -11.77 -22.63 29.80
C MET A 206 -11.34 -22.43 31.26
N GLU A 207 -10.66 -23.43 31.81
CA GLU A 207 -10.07 -23.37 33.15
C GLU A 207 -8.76 -22.57 33.19
N SER A 208 -8.35 -22.13 34.39
CA SER A 208 -7.19 -21.25 34.57
C SER A 208 -5.86 -21.79 34.03
N GLU A 209 -5.65 -23.11 34.03
CA GLU A 209 -4.46 -23.73 33.45
C GLU A 209 -4.50 -23.74 31.92
N GLN A 210 -5.67 -24.02 31.34
CA GLN A 210 -5.90 -24.01 29.89
C GLN A 210 -5.75 -22.59 29.31
N LEU A 211 -6.21 -21.58 30.05
CA LEU A 211 -6.05 -20.17 29.68
C LEU A 211 -4.57 -19.77 29.54
N LYS A 212 -3.71 -20.23 30.46
CA LYS A 212 -2.25 -19.98 30.38
C LYS A 212 -1.63 -20.67 29.17
N LEU A 213 -2.06 -21.90 28.88
CA LEU A 213 -1.58 -22.64 27.72
C LEU A 213 -2.01 -21.96 26.41
N LEU A 214 -3.28 -21.55 26.31
CA LEU A 214 -3.80 -20.81 25.16
C LEU A 214 -3.03 -19.50 24.95
N ASP A 215 -2.80 -18.71 26.01
CA ASP A 215 -2.02 -17.46 25.90
C ASP A 215 -0.58 -17.72 25.44
N SER A 216 0.05 -18.80 25.93
CA SER A 216 1.39 -19.21 25.47
C SER A 216 1.40 -19.59 23.99
N VAL A 217 0.38 -20.31 23.51
CA VAL A 217 0.24 -20.70 22.10
C VAL A 217 0.04 -19.46 21.23
N ILE A 218 -0.87 -18.57 21.60
CA ILE A 218 -1.13 -17.36 20.81
C ILE A 218 0.11 -16.45 20.78
N LYS A 219 0.82 -16.30 21.90
CA LYS A 219 2.11 -15.58 21.91
C LYS A 219 3.14 -16.22 20.97
N GLY A 220 3.24 -17.55 20.98
CA GLY A 220 4.10 -18.27 20.04
C GLY A 220 3.75 -17.98 18.58
N ILE A 221 2.46 -17.94 18.23
CA ILE A 221 1.98 -17.59 16.88
C ILE A 221 2.32 -16.13 16.53
N GLU A 222 2.12 -15.20 17.45
CA GLU A 222 2.44 -13.78 17.25
C GLU A 222 3.93 -13.54 17.03
N GLU A 223 4.79 -14.23 17.79
CA GLU A 223 6.25 -14.11 17.70
C GLU A 223 6.81 -14.81 16.46
N ALA A 224 6.21 -15.94 16.07
CA ALA A 224 6.60 -16.70 14.88
C ALA A 224 6.07 -16.10 13.58
N PHE A 225 5.31 -15.00 13.62
CA PHE A 225 4.73 -14.39 12.43
C PHE A 225 5.84 -14.02 11.41
N PRO A 226 5.87 -14.64 10.20
CA PRO A 226 7.05 -14.63 9.36
C PRO A 226 7.10 -13.37 8.47
N VAL A 227 7.26 -12.19 9.09
CA VAL A 227 7.26 -10.88 8.43
C VAL A 227 8.20 -10.84 7.23
N ASN A 228 9.41 -11.40 7.38
CA ASN A 228 10.43 -11.40 6.32
C ASN A 228 10.04 -12.31 5.14
N ALA A 229 9.51 -13.50 5.41
CA ALA A 229 9.08 -14.41 4.34
C ALA A 229 7.86 -13.83 3.61
N LEU A 230 6.88 -13.32 4.37
CA LEU A 230 5.72 -12.61 3.82
C LEU A 230 6.16 -11.45 2.92
N TYR A 231 7.14 -10.66 3.35
CA TYR A 231 7.69 -9.57 2.54
C TYR A 231 8.35 -10.08 1.24
N VAL A 232 9.12 -11.17 1.31
CA VAL A 232 9.79 -11.78 0.14
C VAL A 232 8.76 -12.34 -0.85
N ASP A 233 7.73 -13.02 -0.37
CA ASP A 233 6.71 -13.64 -1.23
C ASP A 233 5.75 -12.59 -1.79
N MET A 234 5.44 -11.54 -1.02
CA MET A 234 4.76 -10.34 -1.50
C MET A 234 5.56 -9.67 -2.62
N ALA A 235 6.89 -9.55 -2.45
CA ALA A 235 7.77 -8.99 -3.47
C ALA A 235 7.85 -9.86 -4.73
N LYS A 236 7.73 -11.18 -4.61
CA LYS A 236 7.64 -12.11 -5.74
C LYS A 236 6.26 -12.09 -6.42
N GLY A 237 5.23 -11.58 -5.75
CA GLY A 237 3.85 -11.59 -6.24
C GLY A 237 3.20 -12.97 -6.17
N ALA A 238 3.69 -13.83 -5.27
CA ALA A 238 3.26 -15.22 -5.11
C ALA A 238 2.32 -15.41 -3.90
N ILE A 239 1.71 -14.33 -3.41
CA ILE A 239 0.68 -14.39 -2.37
C ILE A 239 -0.66 -14.42 -3.07
N GLU A 240 -1.36 -15.53 -2.94
CA GLU A 240 -2.77 -15.62 -3.27
C GLU A 240 -3.59 -15.07 -2.09
N GLU A 241 -4.63 -14.30 -2.39
CA GLU A 241 -5.64 -13.97 -1.37
C GLU A 241 -6.38 -15.28 -1.06
N CYS A 242 -6.27 -15.77 0.17
CA CYS A 242 -7.09 -16.88 0.64
C CYS A 242 -8.55 -16.39 0.66
N ASN A 243 -9.30 -16.73 -0.38
CA ASN A 243 -10.74 -16.58 -0.38
C ASN A 243 -11.30 -17.91 0.12
N GLU A 244 -11.68 -17.94 1.40
CA GLU A 244 -12.51 -19.01 1.92
C GLU A 244 -13.87 -18.99 1.23
N GLU A 245 -14.41 -20.17 0.94
CA GLU A 245 -15.76 -20.28 0.40
C GLU A 245 -16.74 -19.77 1.44
N ILE A 246 -17.75 -19.01 1.00
CA ILE A 246 -18.71 -18.36 1.90
C ILE A 246 -19.41 -19.38 2.82
N GLU A 247 -19.64 -20.60 2.32
CA GLU A 247 -20.26 -21.67 3.10
C GLU A 247 -19.32 -22.19 4.21
N ASP A 248 -18.02 -22.31 3.97
CA ASP A 248 -17.07 -22.73 5.03
C ASP A 248 -17.07 -21.71 6.19
N VAL A 249 -17.04 -20.42 5.85
CA VAL A 249 -17.09 -19.33 6.84
C VAL A 249 -18.43 -19.34 7.59
N TRP A 250 -19.53 -19.71 6.92
CA TRP A 250 -20.84 -19.84 7.53
C TRP A 250 -20.93 -21.04 8.47
N ASP A 251 -20.40 -22.20 8.06
CA ASP A 251 -20.37 -23.42 8.87
C ASP A 251 -19.53 -23.22 10.14
N GLU A 252 -18.38 -22.55 10.04
CA GLU A 252 -17.57 -22.18 11.22
C GLU A 252 -18.34 -21.27 12.19
N LEU A 253 -19.09 -20.31 11.66
CA LEU A 253 -19.96 -19.45 12.48
C LEU A 253 -21.05 -20.28 13.17
N GLN A 254 -21.69 -21.21 12.45
CA GLN A 254 -22.75 -22.05 13.00
C GLN A 254 -22.24 -22.92 14.15
N ILE A 255 -21.04 -23.52 14.02
CA ILE A 255 -20.41 -24.28 15.11
C ILE A 255 -20.27 -23.42 16.38
N GLN A 256 -19.82 -22.17 16.22
CA GLN A 256 -19.67 -21.26 17.35
C GLN A 256 -21.03 -20.87 17.95
N MET A 257 -22.03 -20.61 17.11
CA MET A 257 -23.37 -20.24 17.56
C MET A 257 -24.11 -21.40 18.23
N ASP A 258 -23.92 -22.63 17.78
CA ASP A 258 -24.46 -23.83 18.43
C ASP A 258 -23.79 -24.06 19.79
N TYR A 259 -22.51 -23.76 19.92
CA TYR A 259 -21.84 -23.74 21.21
C TYR A 259 -22.42 -22.67 22.15
N VAL A 260 -22.64 -21.44 21.66
CA VAL A 260 -23.33 -20.36 22.40
C VAL A 260 -24.71 -20.81 22.89
N LYS A 261 -25.51 -21.45 22.02
CA LYS A 261 -26.81 -22.04 22.39
C LYS A 261 -26.67 -23.09 23.49
N SER A 262 -25.72 -24.01 23.35
CA SER A 262 -25.50 -25.09 24.33
C SER A 262 -25.13 -24.61 25.72
N LYS A 263 -24.46 -23.45 25.81
CA LYS A 263 -24.03 -22.82 27.07
C LYS A 263 -25.06 -21.82 27.63
N GLY A 264 -26.19 -21.61 26.95
CA GLY A 264 -27.24 -20.68 27.38
C GLY A 264 -26.81 -19.21 27.35
N LEU A 265 -25.84 -18.84 26.52
CA LEU A 265 -25.36 -17.48 26.37
C LEU A 265 -26.33 -16.64 25.51
N HIS A 266 -26.23 -15.30 25.58
CA HIS A 266 -27.09 -14.39 24.83
C HIS A 266 -26.81 -14.44 23.31
N ILE A 267 -27.54 -15.30 22.62
CA ILE A 267 -27.42 -15.56 21.16
C ILE A 267 -27.41 -14.26 20.33
N VAL A 268 -28.34 -13.34 20.61
CA VAL A 268 -28.47 -12.08 19.86
C VAL A 268 -27.26 -11.15 20.07
N GLU A 269 -26.64 -11.17 21.25
CA GLU A 269 -25.44 -10.37 21.53
C GLU A 269 -24.25 -10.89 20.73
N TYR A 270 -24.06 -12.22 20.71
CA TYR A 270 -22.98 -12.87 19.96
C TYR A 270 -23.15 -12.68 18.45
N TYR A 271 -24.35 -12.84 17.89
CA TYR A 271 -24.60 -12.54 16.47
C TYR A 271 -24.25 -11.09 16.09
N LYS A 272 -24.58 -10.11 16.95
CA LYS A 272 -24.21 -8.71 16.73
C LYS A 272 -22.70 -8.48 16.83
N ALA A 273 -22.00 -9.20 17.70
CA ALA A 273 -20.55 -9.14 17.82
C ALA A 273 -19.87 -9.74 16.57
N PHE A 274 -20.31 -10.91 16.11
CA PHE A 274 -19.78 -11.56 14.91
C PHE A 274 -20.00 -10.74 13.64
N MET A 275 -21.14 -10.08 13.49
CA MET A 275 -21.43 -9.21 12.35
C MET A 275 -20.39 -8.08 12.14
N ASN A 276 -19.71 -7.69 13.23
CA ASN A 276 -18.73 -6.61 13.28
C ASN A 276 -17.27 -7.11 13.38
N THR A 277 -17.03 -8.41 13.30
CA THR A 277 -15.69 -9.02 13.44
C THR A 277 -15.26 -9.70 12.15
N GLU A 278 -13.97 -9.66 11.82
CA GLU A 278 -13.39 -10.49 10.76
C GLU A 278 -13.45 -12.00 11.12
N PRO A 279 -13.59 -12.92 10.14
CA PRO A 279 -13.74 -12.67 8.70
C PRO A 279 -15.18 -12.28 8.29
N TYR A 280 -16.17 -12.51 9.14
CA TYR A 280 -17.60 -12.38 8.83
C TYR A 280 -18.01 -10.99 8.32
N CYS A 281 -17.37 -9.93 8.84
CA CYS A 281 -17.67 -8.56 8.43
C CYS A 281 -17.30 -8.25 6.96
N ASN A 282 -16.48 -9.10 6.33
CA ASN A 282 -16.02 -8.91 4.95
C ASN A 282 -17.01 -9.47 3.92
N TYR A 283 -17.95 -10.31 4.34
CA TYR A 283 -18.95 -10.94 3.46
C TYR A 283 -20.34 -10.35 3.69
N GLU A 284 -20.88 -9.64 2.70
CA GLU A 284 -22.22 -9.05 2.80
C GLU A 284 -23.32 -10.11 2.94
N GLU A 285 -23.13 -11.28 2.33
CA GLU A 285 -24.07 -12.40 2.40
C GLU A 285 -24.19 -12.96 3.82
N ILE A 286 -23.05 -13.15 4.50
CA ILE A 286 -23.03 -13.62 5.90
C ILE A 286 -23.75 -12.63 6.81
N LYS A 287 -23.58 -11.32 6.62
CA LYS A 287 -24.30 -10.31 7.41
C LYS A 287 -25.82 -10.41 7.25
N LYS A 288 -26.30 -10.68 6.04
CA LYS A 288 -27.74 -10.87 5.79
C LYS A 288 -28.26 -12.13 6.48
N ARG A 289 -27.55 -13.25 6.34
CA ARG A 289 -27.91 -14.50 7.02
C ARG A 289 -27.92 -14.34 8.55
N ILE A 290 -26.95 -13.62 9.13
CA ILE A 290 -26.94 -13.26 10.56
C ILE A 290 -28.18 -12.42 10.94
N GLN A 291 -28.59 -11.45 10.11
CA GLN A 291 -29.77 -10.63 10.39
C GLN A 291 -31.06 -11.45 10.40
N GLU A 292 -31.22 -12.37 9.43
CA GLU A 292 -32.36 -13.29 9.38
C GLU A 292 -32.42 -14.18 10.64
N GLU A 293 -31.28 -14.69 11.09
CA GLU A 293 -31.17 -15.45 12.34
C GLU A 293 -31.53 -14.64 13.59
N ILE A 294 -31.11 -13.36 13.66
CA ILE A 294 -31.50 -12.47 14.77
C ILE A 294 -33.02 -12.24 14.77
N GLU A 295 -33.63 -12.01 13.61
CA GLU A 295 -35.07 -11.78 13.47
C GLU A 295 -35.90 -13.01 13.85
N ASN A 296 -35.44 -14.21 13.51
CA ASN A 296 -36.08 -15.47 13.88
C ASN A 296 -36.00 -15.75 15.38
N ASN A 297 -34.87 -15.44 16.02
CA ASN A 297 -34.67 -15.64 17.46
C ASN A 297 -35.28 -14.53 18.34
N GLY A 298 -35.64 -13.37 17.78
CA GLY A 298 -36.30 -12.28 18.48
C GLY A 298 -37.84 -12.37 18.53
N ARG A 299 -38.43 -13.42 17.93
CA ARG A 299 -39.89 -13.65 17.86
C ARG A 299 -40.46 -14.56 18.96
N TYR A 300 -39.66 -14.91 19.98
CA TYR A 300 -40.06 -15.73 21.12
C TYR A 300 -39.80 -15.04 22.46
#